data_AF-A0A2E0KZY4-F1
#
_entry.id   AF-A0A2E0KZY4-F1
#
_cell.length_a   1.000
_cell.length_b   1.000
_cell.length_c   1.000
_cell.angle_alpha   90.00
_cell.angle_beta   90.00
_cell.angle_gamma   90.00
#
_symmetry.space_group_name_H-M   'P 1'
#
loop_
_entity.id
_entity.type
_entity.pdbx_description
1 polymer ?
#
loop_
_entity_poly.entity_id
_entity_poly.type
_entity_poly.pdbx_seq_one_letter_code
_entity_poly.pdbx_strand_id
1 'polypeptide(L)'
;MMRPRHTNGSSEQDRSSKLTKRQYVRFAFYKVDPAWRRLPPDKQAEHKRELRDTIEGFNKRMLLRPYSLMGTRADAELLLWQIAESPIPFQELATAIINTRMGAYLELVYSYFSQTKRSIYQIRDNPEEDEERLVIQPTEAKYLFVYPFIKTRDWYQLSLHARQGIMDEHIVVGREYPSVKLNTTYSFGIDDYEFIVAFETDEPSDFLDLVQRLRETESSRYTLQDTPLFTCINMRLIEALDALGGPAVAEPVTHEEQTEAWTEVEPLSEFEPGSTRVVYLDGKQIALFNIDGNLYALSNRCTHARGPLSEGEIEVSHDACTVTCPWHYAKFDLASGQVVDGIASAPVEAYQVEVRDGVIWVGTQPAVTEPAG
;
A
#
# COMPACT_ATOMS: atom_id res chain seq x y z
N MET A 1 37.91 -37.68 -35.03
CA MET A 1 37.37 -37.54 -33.66
C MET A 1 36.86 -36.11 -33.48
N MET A 2 35.58 -35.90 -33.78
CA MET A 2 34.88 -34.62 -33.64
C MET A 2 33.96 -34.75 -32.42
N ARG A 3 34.08 -33.84 -31.44
CA ARG A 3 33.18 -33.76 -30.29
C ARG A 3 31.82 -33.19 -30.74
N PRO A 4 30.67 -33.70 -30.26
CA PRO A 4 29.39 -33.07 -30.51
C PRO A 4 29.25 -31.78 -29.67
N ARG A 5 28.76 -30.71 -30.30
CA ARG A 5 28.32 -29.48 -29.63
C ARG A 5 27.00 -29.77 -28.91
N HIS A 6 26.98 -29.64 -27.59
CA HIS A 6 25.75 -29.49 -26.83
C HIS A 6 25.16 -28.12 -27.15
N THR A 7 24.05 -28.12 -27.89
CA THR A 7 23.14 -26.98 -27.96
C THR A 7 22.32 -26.97 -26.67
N ASN A 8 22.68 -26.10 -25.73
CA ASN A 8 21.81 -25.76 -24.61
C ASN A 8 20.63 -24.96 -25.16
N GLY A 9 19.54 -25.65 -25.48
CA GLY A 9 18.22 -25.03 -25.49
C GLY A 9 17.80 -24.80 -24.04
N SER A 10 18.25 -23.70 -23.43
CA SER A 10 17.60 -23.16 -22.25
C SER A 10 16.25 -22.62 -22.70
N SER A 11 15.28 -23.51 -22.62
CA SER A 11 13.88 -23.34 -22.95
C SER A 11 13.31 -22.03 -22.43
N GLU A 12 12.48 -21.40 -23.26
CA GLU A 12 11.50 -20.34 -22.96
C GLU A 12 10.63 -20.61 -21.72
N GLN A 13 10.71 -21.80 -21.11
CA GLN A 13 10.07 -22.18 -19.85
C GLN A 13 10.65 -21.48 -18.62
N ASP A 14 11.89 -20.99 -18.63
CA ASP A 14 12.51 -20.37 -17.43
C ASP A 14 12.13 -18.89 -17.25
N ARG A 15 11.61 -18.24 -18.30
CA ARG A 15 11.02 -16.88 -18.23
C ARG A 15 9.57 -16.87 -17.73
N SER A 16 8.95 -18.05 -17.55
CA SER A 16 7.54 -18.21 -17.18
C SER A 16 7.29 -18.30 -15.67
N SER A 17 8.33 -18.25 -14.83
CA SER A 17 8.20 -18.48 -13.38
C SER A 17 7.94 -17.23 -12.53
N LYS A 18 8.01 -16.01 -13.10
CA LYS A 18 7.55 -14.78 -12.42
C LYS A 18 6.05 -14.54 -12.62
N LEU A 19 5.23 -15.55 -12.40
CA LEU A 19 3.82 -15.31 -12.10
C LEU A 19 3.78 -14.70 -10.70
N THR A 20 3.71 -13.38 -10.60
CA THR A 20 3.49 -12.67 -9.34
C THR A 20 2.29 -13.31 -8.63
N LYS A 21 2.54 -13.89 -7.45
CA LYS A 21 1.50 -14.63 -6.71
C LYS A 21 0.38 -13.67 -6.34
N ARG A 22 -0.86 -14.11 -6.52
CA ARG A 22 -2.04 -13.38 -6.02
C ARG A 22 -1.89 -13.15 -4.53
N GLN A 23 -2.31 -11.97 -4.07
CA GLN A 23 -2.32 -11.61 -2.67
C GLN A 23 -3.73 -11.76 -2.12
N TYR A 24 -3.83 -12.27 -0.91
CA TYR A 24 -5.03 -12.14 -0.10
C TYR A 24 -5.03 -10.76 0.55
N VAL A 25 -6.22 -10.18 0.65
CA VAL A 25 -6.44 -8.84 1.18
C VAL A 25 -7.54 -8.93 2.24
N ARG A 26 -7.33 -8.25 3.37
CA ARG A 26 -8.31 -8.15 4.44
C ARG A 26 -8.45 -6.71 4.91
N PHE A 27 -9.68 -6.23 4.99
CA PHE A 27 -10.01 -4.97 5.66
C PHE A 27 -10.69 -5.30 6.98
N ALA A 28 -9.97 -5.18 8.10
CA ALA A 28 -10.46 -5.50 9.43
C ALA A 28 -10.80 -4.21 10.20
N PHE A 29 -12.08 -3.99 10.48
CA PHE A 29 -12.58 -2.81 11.17
C PHE A 29 -12.89 -3.13 12.62
N TYR A 30 -12.39 -2.30 13.52
CA TYR A 30 -12.54 -2.46 14.95
C TYR A 30 -13.31 -1.28 15.55
N LYS A 31 -14.06 -1.58 16.60
CA LYS A 31 -14.68 -0.62 17.50
C LYS A 31 -14.17 -0.86 18.91
N VAL A 32 -13.83 0.21 19.61
CA VAL A 32 -13.36 0.13 20.99
C VAL A 32 -14.57 0.17 21.94
N ASP A 33 -14.64 -0.80 22.85
CA ASP A 33 -15.59 -0.76 23.96
C ASP A 33 -15.36 0.53 24.78
N PRO A 34 -16.38 1.39 24.98
CA PRO A 34 -16.27 2.58 25.82
C PRO A 34 -15.72 2.34 27.23
N ALA A 35 -15.78 1.12 27.77
CA ALA A 35 -15.16 0.72 29.03
C ALA A 35 -13.64 0.94 29.05
N TRP A 36 -12.96 0.73 27.92
CA TRP A 36 -11.52 0.95 27.82
C TRP A 36 -11.14 2.41 28.09
N ARG A 37 -11.93 3.36 27.56
CA ARG A 37 -11.71 4.81 27.75
C ARG A 37 -11.87 5.27 29.21
N ARG A 38 -12.49 4.45 30.05
CA ARG A 38 -12.69 4.70 31.49
C ARG A 38 -11.57 4.12 32.36
N LEU A 39 -10.61 3.40 31.77
CA LEU A 39 -9.45 2.90 32.50
C LEU A 39 -8.55 4.04 32.96
N PRO A 40 -7.69 3.82 33.97
CA PRO A 40 -6.64 4.76 34.32
C PRO A 40 -5.75 5.12 33.11
N PRO A 41 -5.32 6.39 32.95
CA PRO A 41 -4.52 6.84 31.79
C PRO A 41 -3.24 6.01 31.54
N ASP A 42 -2.56 5.59 32.60
CA ASP A 42 -1.37 4.73 32.53
C ASP A 42 -1.67 3.35 31.92
N LYS A 43 -2.85 2.78 32.25
CA LYS A 43 -3.32 1.52 31.66
C LYS A 43 -3.68 1.67 30.21
N GLN A 44 -4.34 2.76 29.82
CA GLN A 44 -4.62 3.05 28.42
C GLN A 44 -3.31 3.13 27.61
N ALA A 45 -2.29 3.82 28.12
CA ALA A 45 -0.98 3.93 27.47
C ALA A 45 -0.21 2.59 27.43
N GLU A 46 -0.29 1.75 28.46
CA GLU A 46 0.26 0.37 28.45
C GLU A 46 -0.42 -0.48 27.37
N HIS A 47 -1.75 -0.45 27.30
CA HIS A 47 -2.55 -1.22 26.35
C HIS A 47 -2.27 -0.83 24.89
N LYS A 48 -2.17 0.48 24.60
CA LYS A 48 -1.83 0.98 23.25
C LYS A 48 -0.43 0.52 22.82
N ARG A 49 0.57 0.60 23.70
CA ARG A 49 1.95 0.18 23.39
C ARG A 49 2.03 -1.30 23.09
N GLU A 50 1.45 -2.14 23.95
CA GLU A 50 1.40 -3.59 23.71
C GLU A 50 0.71 -3.93 22.39
N LEU A 51 -0.43 -3.29 22.09
CA LEU A 51 -1.16 -3.51 20.85
C LEU A 51 -0.35 -3.07 19.62
N ARG A 52 0.28 -1.89 19.69
CA ARG A 52 1.17 -1.40 18.63
C ARG A 52 2.28 -2.40 18.35
N ASP A 53 3.05 -2.76 19.38
CA ASP A 53 4.20 -3.66 19.25
C ASP A 53 3.77 -5.03 18.69
N THR A 54 2.60 -5.50 19.11
CA THR A 54 1.99 -6.74 18.61
C THR A 54 1.67 -6.64 17.12
N ILE A 55 1.04 -5.55 16.66
CA ILE A 55 0.67 -5.37 15.25
C ILE A 55 1.93 -5.18 14.38
N GLU A 56 2.85 -4.32 14.80
CA GLU A 56 4.09 -4.02 14.07
C GLU A 56 5.00 -5.25 13.96
N GLY A 57 4.96 -6.17 14.93
CA GLY A 57 5.63 -7.46 14.86
C GLY A 57 5.23 -8.33 13.66
N PHE A 58 4.09 -8.04 13.00
CA PHE A 58 3.64 -8.73 11.80
C PHE A 58 4.06 -8.05 10.48
N ASN A 59 4.71 -6.87 10.51
CA ASN A 59 5.11 -6.14 9.30
C ASN A 59 6.04 -6.95 8.37
N LYS A 60 6.83 -7.89 8.90
CA LYS A 60 7.68 -8.79 8.09
C LYS A 60 6.91 -9.92 7.38
N ARG A 61 5.64 -10.15 7.76
CA ARG A 61 4.84 -11.30 7.30
C ARG A 61 3.69 -10.90 6.39
N MET A 62 3.32 -9.62 6.43
CA MET A 62 2.24 -9.04 5.65
C MET A 62 2.42 -7.52 5.60
N LEU A 63 1.87 -6.90 4.57
CA LEU A 63 1.72 -5.45 4.57
C LEU A 63 0.53 -5.08 5.46
N LEU A 64 0.75 -4.13 6.37
CA LEU A 64 -0.24 -3.62 7.31
C LEU A 64 -0.32 -2.10 7.22
N ARG A 65 -1.52 -1.57 7.01
CA ARG A 65 -1.77 -0.13 7.02
C ARG A 65 -2.93 0.23 7.94
N PRO A 66 -2.69 1.07 8.95
CA PRO A 66 -3.72 1.53 9.86
C PRO A 66 -4.41 2.78 9.32
N TYR A 67 -5.72 2.87 9.56
CA TYR A 67 -6.51 4.06 9.27
C TYR A 67 -7.45 4.34 10.42
N SER A 68 -7.67 5.62 10.70
CA SER A 68 -8.69 6.07 11.66
C SER A 68 -10.02 6.29 10.95
N LEU A 69 -11.11 5.92 11.62
CA LEU A 69 -12.48 6.25 11.23
C LEU A 69 -13.16 7.15 12.27
N MET A 70 -12.39 7.64 13.25
CA MET A 70 -12.89 8.55 14.28
C MET A 70 -13.47 9.81 13.62
N GLY A 71 -14.76 10.04 13.85
CA GLY A 71 -15.48 11.20 13.31
C GLY A 71 -16.10 10.99 11.91
N THR A 72 -15.76 9.90 11.20
CA THR A 72 -16.34 9.59 9.89
C THR A 72 -17.43 8.52 9.97
N ARG A 73 -17.33 7.59 10.92
CA ARG A 73 -18.39 6.60 11.22
C ARG A 73 -18.63 6.43 12.72
N ALA A 74 -19.83 5.98 13.09
CA ALA A 74 -20.23 5.78 14.49
C ALA A 74 -20.02 4.34 15.00
N ASP A 75 -19.80 3.40 14.08
CA ASP A 75 -19.85 1.96 14.28
C ASP A 75 -18.53 1.27 13.92
N ALA A 76 -17.49 2.00 13.48
CA ALA A 76 -16.10 1.56 13.43
C ALA A 76 -15.16 2.74 13.71
N GLU A 77 -14.00 2.47 14.30
CA GLU A 77 -13.08 3.50 14.79
C GLU A 77 -11.65 3.31 14.28
N LEU A 78 -11.23 2.06 14.05
CA LEU A 78 -9.92 1.69 13.51
C LEU A 78 -10.08 0.71 12.34
N LEU A 79 -9.37 0.90 11.25
CA LEU A 79 -9.19 -0.07 10.18
C LEU A 79 -7.74 -0.53 10.15
N LEU A 80 -7.54 -1.84 10.04
CA LEU A 80 -6.28 -2.44 9.61
C LEU A 80 -6.47 -3.04 8.21
N TRP A 81 -5.83 -2.44 7.21
CA TRP A 81 -5.74 -3.00 5.86
C TRP A 81 -4.53 -3.95 5.81
N GLN A 82 -4.78 -5.23 5.54
CA GLN A 82 -3.83 -6.33 5.66
C GLN A 82 -3.67 -7.02 4.30
N ILE A 83 -2.44 -7.30 3.88
CA ILE A 83 -2.15 -7.92 2.58
C ILE A 83 -1.05 -8.96 2.73
N ALA A 84 -1.31 -10.20 2.30
CA ALA A 84 -0.37 -11.32 2.46
C ALA A 84 -0.51 -12.35 1.31
N GLU A 85 0.51 -13.17 1.08
CA GLU A 85 0.46 -14.26 0.08
C GLU A 85 -0.34 -15.50 0.54
N SER A 86 -0.70 -15.55 1.82
CA SER A 86 -1.41 -16.67 2.45
C SER A 86 -2.44 -16.15 3.45
N PRO A 87 -3.56 -16.87 3.70
CA PRO A 87 -4.53 -16.47 4.72
C PRO A 87 -4.03 -16.65 6.17
N ILE A 88 -3.01 -17.49 6.38
CA ILE A 88 -2.54 -17.90 7.72
C ILE A 88 -2.13 -16.70 8.60
N PRO A 89 -1.31 -15.74 8.12
CA PRO A 89 -0.90 -14.60 8.93
C PRO A 89 -2.07 -13.76 9.46
N PHE A 90 -3.20 -13.66 8.74
CA PHE A 90 -4.36 -12.89 9.22
C PHE A 90 -5.02 -13.53 10.44
N GLN A 91 -5.09 -14.86 10.49
CA GLN A 91 -5.61 -15.60 11.64
C GLN A 91 -4.68 -15.46 12.85
N GLU A 92 -3.37 -15.56 12.61
CA GLU A 92 -2.38 -15.39 13.66
C GLU A 92 -2.37 -13.97 14.23
N LEU A 93 -2.43 -12.94 13.37
CA LEU A 93 -2.54 -11.55 13.82
C LEU A 93 -3.83 -11.31 14.61
N ALA A 94 -4.98 -11.82 14.13
CA ALA A 94 -6.23 -11.70 14.87
C ALA A 94 -6.14 -12.33 16.27
N THR A 95 -5.49 -13.49 16.37
CA THR A 95 -5.26 -14.18 17.66
C THR A 95 -4.32 -13.37 18.55
N ALA A 96 -3.25 -12.81 17.99
CA ALA A 96 -2.30 -11.98 18.72
C ALA A 96 -2.97 -10.71 19.27
N ILE A 97 -3.77 -10.01 18.45
CA ILE A 97 -4.54 -8.83 18.86
C ILE A 97 -5.46 -9.16 20.03
N ILE A 98 -6.26 -10.22 19.94
CA ILE A 98 -7.21 -10.62 20.99
C ILE A 98 -6.49 -10.96 22.32
N ASN A 99 -5.25 -11.46 22.25
CA ASN A 99 -4.45 -11.78 23.43
C ASN A 99 -3.77 -10.57 24.07
N THR A 100 -3.80 -9.39 23.46
CA THR A 100 -3.33 -8.15 24.11
C THR A 100 -4.32 -7.66 25.15
N ARG A 101 -3.88 -6.83 26.10
CA ARG A 101 -4.80 -6.22 27.07
C ARG A 101 -5.85 -5.31 26.43
N MET A 102 -5.51 -4.65 25.32
CA MET A 102 -6.47 -3.85 24.56
C MET A 102 -7.44 -4.72 23.75
N GLY A 103 -7.01 -5.90 23.31
CA GLY A 103 -7.79 -6.87 22.55
C GLY A 103 -9.11 -7.25 23.21
N ALA A 104 -9.14 -7.34 24.54
CA ALA A 104 -10.36 -7.57 25.32
C ALA A 104 -11.43 -6.47 25.17
N TYR A 105 -11.05 -5.30 24.66
CA TYR A 105 -11.93 -4.16 24.41
C TYR A 105 -12.09 -3.84 22.92
N LEU A 106 -11.55 -4.67 22.02
CA LEU A 106 -11.66 -4.47 20.58
C LEU A 106 -12.70 -5.42 20.01
N GLU A 107 -13.78 -4.87 19.50
CA GLU A 107 -14.80 -5.61 18.75
C GLU A 107 -14.47 -5.53 17.26
N LEU A 108 -14.30 -6.67 16.59
CA LEU A 108 -14.22 -6.76 15.14
C LEU A 108 -15.63 -6.60 14.55
N VAL A 109 -15.96 -5.39 14.10
CA VAL A 109 -17.30 -5.02 13.63
C VAL A 109 -17.53 -5.33 12.15
N TYR A 110 -16.48 -5.25 11.32
CA TYR A 110 -16.51 -5.63 9.92
C TYR A 110 -15.20 -6.31 9.53
N SER A 111 -15.28 -7.29 8.64
CA SER A 111 -14.11 -7.96 8.07
C SER A 111 -14.41 -8.32 6.64
N TYR A 112 -13.73 -7.67 5.70
CA TYR A 112 -13.84 -7.99 4.29
C TYR A 112 -12.62 -8.78 3.84
N PHE A 113 -12.82 -10.00 3.38
CA PHE A 113 -11.79 -10.91 2.94
C PHE A 113 -11.86 -11.15 1.44
N SER A 114 -10.76 -10.92 0.74
CA SER A 114 -10.72 -10.93 -0.71
C SER A 114 -9.34 -11.34 -1.24
N GLN A 115 -9.22 -11.47 -2.55
CA GLN A 115 -7.97 -11.78 -3.23
C GLN A 115 -7.79 -10.90 -4.47
N THR A 116 -6.55 -10.56 -4.80
CA THR A 116 -6.22 -9.95 -6.09
C THR A 116 -6.47 -10.94 -7.23
N LYS A 117 -6.94 -10.43 -8.36
CA LYS A 117 -7.23 -11.22 -9.56
C LYS A 117 -7.18 -10.29 -10.76
N ARG A 118 -6.68 -10.80 -11.89
CA ARG A 118 -6.72 -10.07 -13.17
C ARG A 118 -8.18 -9.78 -13.58
N SER A 119 -8.40 -8.58 -14.09
CA SER A 119 -9.68 -8.21 -14.68
C SER A 119 -10.02 -9.16 -15.84
N ILE A 120 -11.32 -9.45 -16.00
CA ILE A 120 -11.82 -10.16 -17.19
C ILE A 120 -12.16 -9.20 -18.32
N TYR A 121 -12.18 -7.89 -18.04
CA TYR A 121 -12.46 -6.83 -18.97
C TYR A 121 -11.16 -6.25 -19.49
N GLN A 122 -11.06 -6.11 -20.81
CA GLN A 122 -9.88 -5.56 -21.46
C GLN A 122 -9.89 -4.05 -21.36
N ILE A 123 -8.77 -3.46 -20.97
CA ILE A 123 -8.57 -2.02 -20.92
C ILE A 123 -7.77 -1.61 -22.17
N ARG A 124 -8.47 -1.05 -23.17
CA ARG A 124 -7.95 -0.88 -24.54
C ARG A 124 -6.68 -0.04 -24.69
N ASP A 125 -6.39 0.84 -23.74
CA ASP A 125 -5.33 1.85 -23.87
C ASP A 125 -4.10 1.61 -22.97
N ASN A 126 -4.09 0.57 -22.13
CA ASN A 126 -2.92 0.25 -21.31
C ASN A 126 -2.89 -1.25 -20.91
N PRO A 127 -2.28 -2.12 -21.74
CA PRO A 127 -2.22 -3.56 -21.45
C PRO A 127 -1.34 -3.93 -20.25
N GLU A 128 -0.36 -3.09 -19.89
CA GLU A 128 0.60 -3.34 -18.80
C GLU A 128 -0.05 -3.16 -17.41
N GLU A 129 -1.00 -2.24 -17.28
CA GLU A 129 -1.81 -2.02 -16.07
C GLU A 129 -2.57 -3.28 -15.60
N ASP A 130 -2.92 -4.21 -16.49
CA ASP A 130 -3.62 -5.46 -16.15
C ASP A 130 -2.69 -6.50 -15.48
N GLU A 131 -1.37 -6.40 -15.69
CA GLU A 131 -0.38 -7.27 -15.03
C GLU A 131 -0.05 -6.78 -13.60
N GLU A 132 -0.03 -5.45 -13.41
CA GLU A 132 0.31 -4.78 -12.15
C GLU A 132 -0.71 -5.02 -11.03
N ARG A 133 -1.99 -5.23 -11.38
CA ARG A 133 -3.10 -5.39 -10.41
C ARG A 133 -3.12 -6.72 -9.64
N LEU A 134 -2.16 -7.62 -9.89
CA LEU A 134 -2.00 -8.85 -9.10
C LEU A 134 -1.35 -8.59 -7.74
N VAL A 135 -0.59 -7.49 -7.62
CA VAL A 135 0.10 -7.09 -6.40
C VAL A 135 -0.43 -5.72 -6.01
N ILE A 136 -1.01 -5.60 -4.82
CA ILE A 136 -1.47 -4.32 -4.32
C ILE A 136 -0.25 -3.45 -3.98
N GLN A 137 -0.27 -2.24 -4.50
CA GLN A 137 0.70 -1.19 -4.19
C GLN A 137 -0.04 0.01 -3.63
N PRO A 138 -0.29 0.04 -2.30
CA PRO A 138 -0.99 1.14 -1.67
C PRO A 138 -0.26 2.46 -1.92
N THR A 139 -0.96 3.58 -1.96
CA THR A 139 -0.39 4.93 -2.11
C THR A 139 -0.08 5.58 -0.77
N GLU A 140 0.48 6.80 -0.75
CA GLU A 140 0.56 7.60 0.48
C GLU A 140 -0.62 8.57 0.64
N ALA A 141 -1.71 8.35 -0.10
CA ALA A 141 -2.87 9.21 -0.05
C ALA A 141 -3.46 9.29 1.36
N LYS A 142 -4.00 10.47 1.71
CA LYS A 142 -4.53 10.76 3.03
C LYS A 142 -5.85 10.02 3.30
N TYR A 143 -6.65 9.76 2.28
CA TYR A 143 -7.96 9.14 2.43
C TYR A 143 -8.04 7.80 1.72
N LEU A 144 -8.73 6.87 2.37
CA LEU A 144 -9.09 5.56 1.83
C LEU A 144 -10.60 5.37 1.96
N PHE A 145 -11.27 5.06 0.86
CA PHE A 145 -12.69 4.73 0.82
C PHE A 145 -12.86 3.25 0.51
N VAL A 146 -13.47 2.49 1.42
CA VAL A 146 -13.65 1.04 1.27
C VAL A 146 -15.12 0.70 1.28
N TYR A 147 -15.58 -0.15 0.37
CA TYR A 147 -16.93 -0.73 0.44
C TYR A 147 -16.99 -2.08 -0.28
N PRO A 148 -17.86 -2.99 0.18
CA PRO A 148 -18.11 -4.24 -0.51
C PRO A 148 -19.04 -4.01 -1.70
N PHE A 149 -19.06 -4.95 -2.64
CA PHE A 149 -19.90 -4.88 -3.82
C PHE A 149 -20.47 -6.26 -4.18
N ILE A 150 -21.77 -6.29 -4.49
CA ILE A 150 -22.48 -7.47 -5.01
C ILE A 150 -23.24 -7.04 -6.26
N LYS A 151 -23.10 -7.80 -7.35
CA LYS A 151 -23.91 -7.64 -8.56
C LYS A 151 -25.18 -8.48 -8.47
N THR A 152 -26.22 -8.04 -9.16
CA THR A 152 -27.44 -8.83 -9.37
C THR A 152 -27.15 -10.08 -10.21
N ARG A 153 -28.01 -11.09 -10.13
CA ARG A 153 -27.86 -12.31 -10.94
C ARG A 153 -27.99 -12.03 -12.43
N ASP A 154 -28.79 -11.04 -12.82
CA ASP A 154 -28.98 -10.64 -14.21
C ASP A 154 -27.67 -10.20 -14.87
N TRP A 155 -26.76 -9.57 -14.10
CA TRP A 155 -25.40 -9.26 -14.57
C TRP A 155 -24.68 -10.49 -15.13
N TYR A 156 -24.75 -11.60 -14.42
CA TYR A 156 -24.06 -12.84 -14.77
C TYR A 156 -24.76 -13.62 -15.90
N GLN A 157 -25.99 -13.25 -16.25
CA GLN A 157 -26.70 -13.81 -17.41
C GLN A 157 -26.36 -13.07 -18.71
N LEU A 158 -25.77 -11.87 -18.63
CA LEU A 158 -25.27 -11.15 -19.79
C LEU A 158 -24.06 -11.86 -20.41
N SER A 159 -23.96 -11.79 -21.74
CA SER A 159 -22.76 -12.22 -22.46
C SER A 159 -21.55 -11.38 -22.01
N LEU A 160 -20.34 -11.95 -22.14
CA LEU A 160 -19.11 -11.20 -21.84
C LEU A 160 -18.99 -9.92 -22.67
N HIS A 161 -19.42 -9.96 -23.94
CA HIS A 161 -19.42 -8.80 -24.83
C HIS A 161 -20.34 -7.67 -24.33
N ALA A 162 -21.55 -8.01 -23.89
CA ALA A 162 -22.47 -7.03 -23.31
C ALA A 162 -21.89 -6.43 -22.02
N ARG A 163 -21.32 -7.25 -21.14
CA ARG A 163 -20.66 -6.76 -19.92
C ARG A 163 -19.45 -5.88 -20.23
N GLN A 164 -18.66 -6.21 -21.26
CA GLN A 164 -17.53 -5.38 -21.68
C GLN A 164 -18.01 -4.00 -22.11
N GLY A 165 -19.03 -3.89 -22.96
CA GLY A 165 -19.57 -2.58 -23.38
C GLY A 165 -20.05 -1.71 -22.21
N ILE A 166 -20.73 -2.32 -21.24
CA ILE A 166 -21.16 -1.63 -20.01
C ILE A 166 -19.96 -1.20 -19.15
N MET A 167 -18.93 -2.04 -19.05
CA MET A 167 -17.71 -1.71 -18.31
C MET A 167 -16.85 -0.68 -19.03
N ASP A 168 -16.88 -0.60 -20.36
CA ASP A 168 -16.15 0.42 -21.12
C ASP A 168 -16.65 1.83 -20.74
N GLU A 169 -17.98 2.03 -20.66
CA GLU A 169 -18.57 3.28 -20.14
C GLU A 169 -18.09 3.57 -18.71
N HIS A 170 -18.16 2.57 -17.83
CA HIS A 170 -17.76 2.70 -16.43
C HIS A 170 -16.27 3.07 -16.28
N ILE A 171 -15.40 2.47 -17.10
CA ILE A 171 -13.95 2.74 -17.12
C ILE A 171 -13.68 4.16 -17.63
N VAL A 172 -14.40 4.62 -18.66
CA VAL A 172 -14.27 5.99 -19.17
C VAL A 172 -14.58 7.00 -18.07
N VAL A 173 -15.71 6.83 -17.36
CA VAL A 173 -16.06 7.70 -16.22
C VAL A 173 -14.98 7.66 -15.14
N GLY A 174 -14.47 6.48 -14.78
CA GLY A 174 -13.40 6.35 -13.79
C GLY A 174 -12.13 7.13 -14.16
N ARG A 175 -11.77 7.17 -15.44
CA ARG A 175 -10.59 7.88 -15.95
C ARG A 175 -10.71 9.41 -15.94
N GLU A 176 -11.92 9.94 -15.81
CA GLU A 176 -12.13 11.39 -15.63
C GLU A 176 -11.60 11.88 -14.27
N TYR A 177 -11.30 10.97 -13.33
CA TYR A 177 -10.83 11.26 -11.97
C TYR A 177 -9.46 10.63 -11.67
N PRO A 178 -8.37 11.07 -12.33
CA PRO A 178 -7.04 10.47 -12.18
C PRO A 178 -6.42 10.64 -10.79
N SER A 179 -6.95 11.55 -9.96
CA SER A 179 -6.58 11.75 -8.56
C SER A 179 -7.06 10.62 -7.62
N VAL A 180 -7.92 9.72 -8.11
CA VAL A 180 -8.49 8.62 -7.34
C VAL A 180 -7.91 7.29 -7.82
N LYS A 181 -7.03 6.69 -7.01
CA LYS A 181 -6.47 5.37 -7.32
C LYS A 181 -7.36 4.24 -6.80
N LEU A 182 -7.75 3.34 -7.69
CA LEU A 182 -8.61 2.20 -7.38
C LEU A 182 -7.81 0.92 -7.11
N ASN A 183 -8.14 0.25 -6.02
CA ASN A 183 -7.71 -1.10 -5.67
C ASN A 183 -8.93 -2.02 -5.63
N THR A 184 -9.11 -2.85 -6.66
CA THR A 184 -10.23 -3.81 -6.72
C THR A 184 -9.74 -5.22 -6.36
N THR A 185 -10.47 -5.87 -5.46
CA THR A 185 -10.20 -7.25 -5.03
C THR A 185 -11.50 -8.08 -5.07
N TYR A 186 -11.38 -9.41 -5.08
CA TYR A 186 -12.48 -10.32 -5.38
C TYR A 186 -12.70 -11.32 -4.25
N SER A 187 -13.96 -11.59 -3.92
CA SER A 187 -14.35 -12.39 -2.74
C SER A 187 -15.13 -13.67 -3.07
N PHE A 188 -15.35 -13.96 -4.36
CA PHE A 188 -16.10 -15.13 -4.81
C PHE A 188 -15.68 -16.44 -4.11
N GLY A 189 -16.57 -16.98 -3.27
CA GLY A 189 -16.41 -18.27 -2.60
C GLY A 189 -15.51 -18.26 -1.36
N ILE A 190 -14.96 -17.11 -0.97
CA ILE A 190 -14.13 -16.95 0.24
C ILE A 190 -14.72 -15.95 1.24
N ASP A 191 -15.69 -15.14 0.83
CA ASP A 191 -16.50 -14.25 1.68
C ASP A 191 -17.89 -14.07 1.04
N ASP A 192 -18.80 -13.38 1.72
CA ASP A 192 -20.20 -13.19 1.29
C ASP A 192 -20.36 -12.18 0.13
N TYR A 193 -19.31 -11.42 -0.16
CA TYR A 193 -19.28 -10.39 -1.20
C TYR A 193 -18.66 -10.90 -2.51
N GLU A 194 -18.81 -10.13 -3.59
CA GLU A 194 -18.22 -10.45 -4.88
C GLU A 194 -16.93 -9.66 -5.12
N PHE A 195 -16.96 -8.38 -4.77
CA PHE A 195 -15.82 -7.47 -4.87
C PHE A 195 -15.68 -6.66 -3.59
N ILE A 196 -14.45 -6.34 -3.24
CA ILE A 196 -14.15 -5.28 -2.29
C ILE A 196 -13.35 -4.22 -3.04
N VAL A 197 -13.88 -3.00 -3.08
CA VAL A 197 -13.26 -1.88 -3.76
C VAL A 197 -12.74 -0.89 -2.72
N ALA A 198 -11.49 -0.47 -2.92
CA ALA A 198 -10.80 0.45 -2.04
C ALA A 198 -10.17 1.56 -2.88
N PHE A 199 -10.55 2.81 -2.63
CA PHE A 199 -10.11 3.97 -3.38
C PHE A 199 -9.23 4.85 -2.51
N GLU A 200 -8.05 5.20 -3.01
CA GLU A 200 -7.08 6.06 -2.34
C GLU A 200 -7.03 7.41 -3.05
N THR A 201 -7.13 8.51 -2.28
CA THR A 201 -7.02 9.87 -2.82
C THR A 201 -6.69 10.89 -1.73
N ASP A 202 -6.06 12.00 -2.12
CA ASP A 202 -5.91 13.19 -1.26
C ASP A 202 -7.11 14.14 -1.38
N GLU A 203 -8.01 13.92 -2.36
CA GLU A 203 -9.14 14.79 -2.71
C GLU A 203 -10.50 14.06 -2.53
N PRO A 204 -11.09 14.05 -1.32
CA PRO A 204 -12.39 13.43 -1.06
C PRO A 204 -13.54 13.92 -1.97
N SER A 205 -13.48 15.17 -2.42
CA SER A 205 -14.48 15.76 -3.31
C SER A 205 -14.50 15.05 -4.66
N ASP A 206 -13.33 14.73 -5.21
CA ASP A 206 -13.22 14.00 -6.48
C ASP A 206 -13.82 12.61 -6.36
N PHE A 207 -13.59 11.93 -5.24
CA PHE A 207 -14.20 10.63 -4.99
C PHE A 207 -15.74 10.72 -4.87
N LEU A 208 -16.26 11.77 -4.23
CA LEU A 208 -17.70 12.00 -4.14
C LEU A 208 -18.32 12.16 -5.52
N ASP A 209 -17.74 13.04 -6.34
CA ASP A 209 -18.22 13.33 -7.68
C ASP A 209 -18.10 12.10 -8.60
N LEU A 210 -16.99 11.36 -8.51
CA LEU A 210 -16.79 10.08 -9.20
C LEU A 210 -17.92 9.10 -8.88
N VAL A 211 -18.17 8.82 -7.60
CA VAL A 211 -19.21 7.86 -7.19
C VAL A 211 -20.59 8.34 -7.63
N GLN A 212 -20.88 9.64 -7.55
CA GLN A 212 -22.13 10.20 -8.09
C GLN A 212 -22.25 9.92 -9.59
N ARG A 213 -21.20 10.18 -10.37
CA ARG A 213 -21.20 9.97 -11.81
C ARG A 213 -21.32 8.50 -12.19
N LEU A 214 -20.67 7.60 -11.46
CA LEU A 214 -20.76 6.15 -11.68
C LEU A 214 -22.18 5.61 -11.45
N ARG A 215 -22.99 6.25 -10.58
CA ARG A 215 -24.40 5.88 -10.36
C ARG A 215 -25.30 6.15 -11.57
N GLU A 216 -24.86 7.00 -12.50
CA GLU A 216 -25.61 7.29 -13.73
C GLU A 216 -25.32 6.29 -14.86
N THR A 217 -24.26 5.48 -14.73
CA THR A 217 -23.86 4.50 -15.76
C THR A 217 -24.78 3.29 -15.80
N GLU A 218 -24.83 2.58 -16.94
CA GLU A 218 -25.66 1.38 -17.07
C GLU A 218 -25.28 0.29 -16.05
N SER A 219 -23.99 0.21 -15.70
CA SER A 219 -23.45 -0.73 -14.71
C SER A 219 -24.13 -0.63 -13.35
N SER A 220 -24.60 0.56 -12.96
CA SER A 220 -25.25 0.82 -11.68
C SER A 220 -26.56 0.06 -11.51
N ARG A 221 -27.29 -0.19 -12.61
CA ARG A 221 -28.55 -0.96 -12.61
C ARG A 221 -28.37 -2.40 -12.12
N TYR A 222 -27.15 -2.91 -12.17
CA TYR A 222 -26.81 -4.27 -11.77
C TYR A 222 -26.21 -4.34 -10.37
N THR A 223 -26.17 -3.26 -9.60
CA THR A 223 -25.69 -3.26 -8.22
C THR A 223 -26.79 -3.78 -7.28
N LEU A 224 -26.51 -4.88 -6.58
CA LEU A 224 -27.39 -5.41 -5.54
C LEU A 224 -27.07 -4.79 -4.16
N GLN A 225 -25.78 -4.65 -3.85
CA GLN A 225 -25.31 -4.06 -2.60
C GLN A 225 -23.94 -3.41 -2.81
N ASP A 226 -23.79 -2.18 -2.32
CA ASP A 226 -22.54 -1.41 -2.31
C ASP A 226 -22.27 -0.72 -0.96
N THR A 227 -22.91 -1.21 0.11
CA THR A 227 -22.85 -0.66 1.47
C THR A 227 -22.54 -1.75 2.50
N PRO A 228 -21.98 -1.38 3.67
CA PRO A 228 -21.60 -0.03 4.10
C PRO A 228 -20.31 0.50 3.44
N LEU A 229 -20.23 1.83 3.29
CA LEU A 229 -19.06 2.56 2.81
C LEU A 229 -18.31 3.20 3.97
N PHE A 230 -16.99 3.06 3.96
CA PHE A 230 -16.09 3.51 5.02
C PHE A 230 -15.17 4.59 4.48
N THR A 231 -15.23 5.79 5.07
CA THR A 231 -14.24 6.86 4.86
C THR A 231 -13.18 6.75 5.94
N CYS A 232 -11.95 6.48 5.54
CA CYS A 232 -10.83 6.18 6.43
C CYS A 232 -9.71 7.20 6.22
N ILE A 233 -9.07 7.63 7.30
CA ILE A 233 -7.99 8.61 7.28
C ILE A 233 -6.67 7.89 7.59
N ASN A 234 -5.73 7.98 6.66
CA ASN A 234 -4.40 7.39 6.78
C ASN A 234 -3.64 8.07 7.93
N MET A 235 -3.08 7.25 8.83
CA MET A 235 -2.36 7.67 10.04
C MET A 235 -1.25 6.67 10.32
N ARG A 236 -0.21 7.06 11.07
CA ARG A 236 0.67 6.06 11.70
C ARG A 236 -0.14 5.26 12.72
N LEU A 237 0.26 4.01 12.99
CA LEU A 237 -0.46 3.15 13.92
C LEU A 237 -0.65 3.81 15.29
N ILE A 238 0.42 4.42 15.82
CA ILE A 238 0.38 5.09 17.12
C ILE A 238 -0.58 6.29 17.13
N GLU A 239 -0.63 7.07 16.05
CA GLU A 239 -1.55 8.21 15.91
C GLU A 239 -3.00 7.74 15.81
N ALA A 240 -3.24 6.65 15.07
CA ALA A 240 -4.56 6.04 15.00
C ALA A 240 -5.02 5.52 16.37
N LEU A 241 -4.13 4.89 17.15
CA LEU A 241 -4.41 4.44 18.51
C LEU A 241 -4.64 5.62 19.48
N ASP A 242 -3.93 6.73 19.29
CA ASP A 242 -4.13 7.94 20.09
C ASP A 242 -5.46 8.63 19.80
N ALA A 243 -5.91 8.60 18.54
CA ALA A 243 -7.22 9.11 18.16
C ALA A 243 -8.39 8.35 18.84
N LEU A 244 -8.19 7.11 19.30
CA LEU A 244 -9.22 6.33 20.01
C LEU A 244 -9.56 6.90 21.40
N GLY A 245 -8.73 7.79 21.94
CA GLY A 245 -8.88 8.43 23.24
C GLY A 245 -7.77 8.08 24.24
N GLY A 246 -7.86 8.64 25.45
CA GLY A 246 -6.83 8.50 26.48
C GLY A 246 -5.68 9.50 26.33
N PRO A 247 -4.68 9.47 27.24
CA PRO A 247 -3.46 10.22 27.01
C PRO A 247 -2.83 9.73 25.70
N ALA A 248 -2.21 10.65 24.96
CA ALA A 248 -1.29 10.25 23.91
C ALA A 248 -0.28 9.27 24.53
N VAL A 249 0.03 8.19 23.83
CA VAL A 249 1.22 7.42 24.21
C VAL A 249 2.35 8.41 24.04
N ALA A 250 2.84 8.97 25.14
CA ALA A 250 4.06 9.73 25.10
C ALA A 250 5.07 8.80 24.46
N GLU A 251 5.48 9.09 23.22
CA GLU A 251 6.79 8.64 22.79
C GLU A 251 7.71 9.11 23.92
N PRO A 252 8.49 8.22 24.55
CA PRO A 252 9.61 8.73 25.29
C PRO A 252 10.33 9.64 24.31
N VAL A 253 10.34 10.95 24.57
CA VAL A 253 11.41 11.80 24.06
C VAL A 253 12.60 11.40 24.91
N THR A 254 13.08 10.18 24.70
CA THR A 254 14.43 9.86 25.03
C THR A 254 15.24 10.57 23.96
N HIS A 255 15.94 11.63 24.38
CA HIS A 255 17.29 11.85 23.86
C HIS A 255 18.17 10.66 24.29
N GLU A 256 17.75 9.44 23.98
CA GLU A 256 18.63 8.29 23.94
C GLU A 256 19.40 8.47 22.63
N GLU A 257 20.71 8.36 22.71
CA GLU A 257 21.60 8.36 21.57
C GLU A 257 20.96 7.56 20.43
N GLN A 258 20.86 8.20 19.26
CA GLN A 258 20.33 7.65 18.03
C GLN A 258 20.97 6.27 17.76
N THR A 259 20.37 5.21 18.27
CA THR A 259 20.63 3.88 17.73
C THR A 259 19.84 3.84 16.44
N GLU A 260 20.55 4.05 15.33
CA GLU A 260 20.05 3.88 13.97
C GLU A 260 19.16 2.63 13.91
N ALA A 261 17.85 2.82 13.83
CA ALA A 261 16.94 1.72 13.62
C ALA A 261 17.03 1.35 12.12
N TRP A 262 17.33 0.09 11.84
CA TRP A 262 17.51 -0.44 10.50
C TRP A 262 16.45 -1.51 10.23
N THR A 263 15.85 -1.46 9.05
CA THR A 263 14.92 -2.48 8.59
C THR A 263 15.58 -3.33 7.51
N GLU A 264 15.54 -4.64 7.72
CA GLU A 264 15.92 -5.66 6.76
C GLU A 264 14.92 -5.66 5.58
N VAL A 265 15.42 -5.58 4.36
CA VAL A 265 14.60 -5.46 3.15
C VAL A 265 14.58 -6.77 2.36
N GLU A 266 15.69 -7.13 1.73
CA GLU A 266 15.82 -8.34 0.91
C GLU A 266 17.28 -8.74 0.67
N PRO A 267 17.58 -9.98 0.24
CA PRO A 267 18.91 -10.38 -0.17
C PRO A 267 19.42 -9.56 -1.36
N LEU A 268 20.67 -9.08 -1.31
CA LEU A 268 21.31 -8.36 -2.42
C LEU A 268 21.32 -9.18 -3.72
N SER A 269 21.39 -10.52 -3.60
CA SER A 269 21.34 -11.43 -4.76
C SER A 269 20.00 -11.43 -5.51
N GLU A 270 18.93 -10.90 -4.93
CA GLU A 270 17.61 -10.78 -5.57
C GLU A 270 17.35 -9.35 -6.10
N PHE A 271 18.33 -8.44 -5.92
CA PHE A 271 18.27 -7.03 -6.30
C PHE A 271 19.44 -6.64 -7.20
N GLU A 272 19.41 -7.14 -8.43
CA GLU A 272 20.48 -6.98 -9.44
C GLU A 272 20.74 -5.51 -9.84
N PRO A 273 21.97 -5.15 -10.25
CA PRO A 273 22.26 -3.82 -10.81
C PRO A 273 21.32 -3.43 -11.95
N GLY A 274 20.88 -2.17 -11.94
CA GLY A 274 19.86 -1.61 -12.83
C GLY A 274 18.42 -1.81 -12.33
N SER A 275 18.21 -2.50 -11.20
CA SER A 275 16.88 -2.71 -10.63
C SER A 275 16.41 -1.52 -9.79
N THR A 276 15.11 -1.28 -9.84
CA THR A 276 14.38 -0.39 -8.93
C THR A 276 13.26 -1.17 -8.24
N ARG A 277 13.01 -0.92 -6.96
CA ARG A 277 11.92 -1.57 -6.22
C ARG A 277 11.32 -0.65 -5.17
N VAL A 278 10.03 -0.79 -4.94
CA VAL A 278 9.32 -0.13 -3.84
C VAL A 278 9.32 -1.05 -2.63
N VAL A 279 9.77 -0.53 -1.51
CA VAL A 279 9.76 -1.22 -0.20
C VAL A 279 8.97 -0.37 0.79
N TYR A 280 8.36 -1.01 1.79
CA TYR A 280 7.50 -0.33 2.75
C TYR A 280 8.17 -0.29 4.12
N LEU A 281 8.41 0.93 4.62
CA LEU A 281 9.05 1.21 5.89
C LEU A 281 8.11 2.07 6.73
N ASP A 282 7.62 1.56 7.85
CA ASP A 282 6.64 2.23 8.72
C ASP A 282 5.43 2.81 7.98
N GLY A 283 4.95 2.06 6.97
CA GLY A 283 3.80 2.45 6.13
C GLY A 283 4.11 3.45 5.03
N LYS A 284 5.35 3.96 4.94
CA LYS A 284 5.85 4.81 3.86
C LYS A 284 6.45 3.96 2.73
N GLN A 285 6.25 4.40 1.49
CA GLN A 285 6.96 3.84 0.34
C GLN A 285 8.33 4.45 0.15
N ILE A 286 9.34 3.59 0.10
CA ILE A 286 10.72 3.93 -0.20
C ILE A 286 11.08 3.30 -1.55
N ALA A 287 11.59 4.11 -2.47
CA ALA A 287 12.15 3.67 -3.73
C ALA A 287 13.62 3.29 -3.51
N LEU A 288 13.91 2.01 -3.63
CA LEU A 288 15.27 1.46 -3.60
C LEU A 288 15.78 1.33 -5.04
N PHE A 289 16.99 1.81 -5.29
CA PHE A 289 17.66 1.79 -6.59
C PHE A 289 18.99 1.06 -6.47
N ASN A 290 19.33 0.21 -7.43
CA ASN A 290 20.67 -0.36 -7.58
C ASN A 290 21.31 0.17 -8.87
N ILE A 291 22.21 1.14 -8.75
CA ILE A 291 22.90 1.75 -9.90
C ILE A 291 24.32 1.24 -9.95
N ASP A 292 24.58 0.30 -10.87
CA ASP A 292 25.90 -0.33 -11.06
C ASP A 292 26.50 -0.90 -9.76
N GLY A 293 25.64 -1.45 -8.88
CA GLY A 293 26.03 -2.00 -7.58
C GLY A 293 25.95 -1.02 -6.41
N ASN A 294 25.73 0.28 -6.68
CA ASN A 294 25.53 1.29 -5.64
C ASN A 294 24.05 1.40 -5.28
N LEU A 295 23.74 1.22 -4.01
CA LEU A 295 22.36 1.25 -3.52
C LEU A 295 21.98 2.65 -3.06
N TYR A 296 20.78 3.09 -3.46
CA TYR A 296 20.19 4.36 -3.03
C TYR A 296 18.75 4.12 -2.57
N ALA A 297 18.31 4.86 -1.55
CA ALA A 297 16.93 4.80 -1.08
C ALA A 297 16.38 6.22 -0.90
N LEU A 298 15.28 6.52 -1.58
CA LEU A 298 14.55 7.78 -1.45
C LEU A 298 13.10 7.51 -1.05
N SER A 299 12.41 8.50 -0.49
CA SER A 299 10.96 8.49 -0.47
C SER A 299 10.44 8.27 -1.88
N ASN A 300 9.55 7.31 -2.09
CA ASN A 300 8.98 7.04 -3.40
C ASN A 300 8.04 8.16 -3.87
N ARG A 301 7.69 9.13 -3.01
CA ARG A 301 6.75 10.20 -3.32
C ARG A 301 7.49 11.50 -3.56
N CYS A 302 7.50 11.94 -4.82
CA CYS A 302 7.97 13.26 -5.20
C CYS A 302 7.28 14.36 -4.36
N THR A 303 8.05 15.34 -3.90
CA THR A 303 7.53 16.46 -3.07
C THR A 303 6.62 17.43 -3.83
N HIS A 304 6.61 17.40 -5.17
CA HIS A 304 5.73 18.27 -5.97
C HIS A 304 4.27 17.79 -5.93
N ALA A 305 4.01 16.59 -6.45
CA ALA A 305 2.65 16.05 -6.60
C ALA A 305 2.57 14.56 -6.24
N ARG A 306 3.50 14.07 -5.41
CA ARG A 306 3.55 12.69 -4.89
C ARG A 306 3.70 11.59 -5.93
N GLY A 307 4.18 11.93 -7.13
CA GLY A 307 4.46 10.95 -8.18
C GLY A 307 5.51 9.89 -7.76
N PRO A 308 5.42 8.65 -8.30
CA PRO A 308 6.27 7.53 -7.93
C PRO A 308 7.69 7.67 -8.51
N LEU A 309 8.68 7.92 -7.65
CA LEU A 309 10.09 8.01 -8.09
C LEU A 309 10.66 6.66 -8.54
N SER A 310 10.11 5.54 -8.07
CA SER A 310 10.49 4.20 -8.49
C SER A 310 10.24 3.92 -9.97
N GLU A 311 9.33 4.68 -10.58
CA GLU A 311 8.99 4.60 -12.01
C GLU A 311 9.66 5.73 -12.81
N GLY A 312 10.51 6.52 -12.15
CA GLY A 312 11.21 7.64 -12.77
C GLY A 312 12.37 7.20 -13.68
N GLU A 313 12.69 8.05 -14.64
CA GLU A 313 13.84 7.85 -15.51
C GLU A 313 15.13 8.17 -14.75
N ILE A 314 16.09 7.24 -14.78
CA ILE A 314 17.38 7.38 -14.09
C ILE A 314 18.42 7.92 -15.07
N GLU A 315 19.08 9.00 -14.68
CA GLU A 315 20.22 9.55 -15.41
C GLU A 315 21.49 9.47 -14.56
N VAL A 316 22.50 8.80 -15.11
CA VAL A 316 23.83 8.66 -14.50
C VAL A 316 24.83 9.46 -15.31
N SER A 317 25.51 10.39 -14.64
CA SER A 317 26.63 11.17 -15.16
C SER A 317 27.85 10.97 -14.27
N HIS A 318 29.00 11.54 -14.67
CA HIS A 318 30.25 11.37 -13.92
C HIS A 318 30.16 11.88 -12.47
N ASP A 319 29.37 12.94 -12.24
CA ASP A 319 29.30 13.65 -10.96
C ASP A 319 27.91 13.62 -10.30
N ALA A 320 26.90 13.05 -10.96
CA ALA A 320 25.53 13.04 -10.45
C ALA A 320 24.75 11.79 -10.90
N CYS A 321 23.97 11.24 -9.97
CA CYS A 321 23.03 10.16 -10.23
C CYS A 321 21.64 10.63 -9.83
N THR A 322 20.72 10.73 -10.79
CA THR A 322 19.44 11.42 -10.59
C THR A 322 18.27 10.60 -11.06
N VAL A 323 17.10 10.85 -10.48
CA VAL A 323 15.82 10.30 -10.91
C VAL A 323 14.86 11.42 -11.28
N THR A 324 14.24 11.29 -12.45
CA THR A 324 13.23 12.23 -12.97
C THR A 324 11.84 11.65 -12.71
N CYS A 325 11.03 12.36 -11.92
CA CYS A 325 9.65 11.97 -11.61
C CYS A 325 8.80 11.86 -12.89
N PRO A 326 8.07 10.75 -13.11
CA PRO A 326 7.36 10.51 -14.37
C PRO A 326 6.14 11.42 -14.60
N TRP A 327 5.64 12.09 -13.56
CA TRP A 327 4.40 12.88 -13.66
C TRP A 327 4.65 14.30 -14.15
N HIS A 328 5.63 14.99 -13.57
CA HIS A 328 5.87 16.40 -13.87
C HIS A 328 7.36 16.74 -13.98
N TYR A 329 8.20 15.73 -14.18
CA TYR A 329 9.62 15.87 -14.53
C TYR A 329 10.49 16.62 -13.52
N ALA A 330 10.05 16.69 -12.26
CA ALA A 330 10.93 17.12 -11.18
C ALA A 330 12.06 16.09 -10.98
N LYS A 331 13.29 16.57 -10.93
CA LYS A 331 14.50 15.75 -10.91
C LYS A 331 15.19 15.84 -9.55
N PHE A 332 15.54 14.68 -9.01
CA PHE A 332 16.13 14.55 -7.68
C PHE A 332 17.45 13.80 -7.74
N ASP A 333 18.41 14.20 -6.93
CA ASP A 333 19.66 13.47 -6.71
C ASP A 333 19.39 12.20 -5.87
N LEU A 334 19.89 11.04 -6.31
CA LEU A 334 19.64 9.75 -5.64
C LEU A 334 20.37 9.61 -4.30
N ALA A 335 21.50 10.28 -4.13
CA ALA A 335 22.29 10.18 -2.90
C ALA A 335 21.70 11.05 -1.76
N SER A 336 21.24 12.24 -2.10
CA SER A 336 20.82 13.26 -1.13
C SER A 336 19.33 13.56 -1.13
N GLY A 337 18.60 13.18 -2.17
CA GLY A 337 17.20 13.55 -2.37
C GLY A 337 16.98 15.02 -2.77
N GLN A 338 18.06 15.79 -2.98
CA GLN A 338 17.97 17.21 -3.32
C GLN A 338 17.33 17.42 -4.69
N VAL A 339 16.57 18.52 -4.82
CA VAL A 339 16.02 18.94 -6.11
C VAL A 339 17.18 19.41 -6.98
N VAL A 340 17.36 18.76 -8.13
CA VAL A 340 18.38 19.11 -9.12
C VAL A 340 17.79 20.00 -10.22
N ASP A 341 16.56 19.70 -10.66
CA ASP A 341 15.87 20.44 -11.71
C ASP A 341 14.34 20.23 -11.63
N GLY A 342 13.58 21.06 -12.35
CA GLY A 342 12.13 20.97 -12.46
C GLY A 342 11.37 21.76 -11.41
N ILE A 343 10.12 21.38 -11.18
CA ILE A 343 9.13 22.21 -10.46
C ILE A 343 8.97 21.89 -8.97
N ALA A 344 9.68 20.88 -8.46
CA ALA A 344 9.68 20.60 -7.03
C ALA A 344 10.46 21.67 -6.27
N SER A 345 9.90 22.17 -5.15
CA SER A 345 10.50 23.21 -4.33
C SER A 345 11.16 22.68 -3.05
N ALA A 346 11.05 21.38 -2.78
CA ALA A 346 11.58 20.75 -1.57
C ALA A 346 12.27 19.41 -1.91
N PRO A 347 13.35 19.03 -1.22
CA PRO A 347 14.00 17.73 -1.40
C PRO A 347 13.09 16.58 -0.97
N VAL A 348 13.27 15.41 -1.56
CA VAL A 348 12.70 14.17 -1.03
C VAL A 348 13.58 13.63 0.09
N GLU A 349 12.97 12.89 1.02
CA GLU A 349 13.73 12.22 2.08
C GLU A 349 14.65 11.14 1.46
N ALA A 350 15.96 11.21 1.73
CA ALA A 350 16.92 10.16 1.41
C ALA A 350 17.18 9.29 2.64
N TYR A 351 17.42 7.99 2.45
CA TYR A 351 17.58 7.02 3.52
C TYR A 351 18.93 6.31 3.38
N GLN A 352 19.58 6.03 4.49
CA GLN A 352 20.81 5.25 4.46
C GLN A 352 20.53 3.81 4.05
N VAL A 353 21.43 3.22 3.27
CA VAL A 353 21.36 1.83 2.82
C VAL A 353 22.68 1.14 3.14
N GLU A 354 22.60 -0.04 3.74
CA GLU A 354 23.75 -0.88 4.04
C GLU A 354 23.51 -2.32 3.61
N VAL A 355 24.59 -3.03 3.27
CA VAL A 355 24.54 -4.47 3.05
C VAL A 355 25.21 -5.16 4.22
N ARG A 356 24.47 -5.99 4.95
CA ARG A 356 24.97 -6.79 6.08
C ARG A 356 24.72 -8.25 5.77
N ASP A 357 25.80 -9.04 5.75
CA ASP A 357 25.76 -10.47 5.45
C ASP A 357 25.01 -10.83 4.16
N GLY A 358 25.13 -9.97 3.13
CA GLY A 358 24.48 -10.16 1.82
C GLY A 358 23.01 -9.76 1.79
N VAL A 359 22.47 -9.14 2.84
CA VAL A 359 21.11 -8.63 2.91
C VAL A 359 21.12 -7.10 2.92
N ILE A 360 20.19 -6.48 2.20
CA ILE A 360 20.01 -5.03 2.15
C ILE A 360 19.23 -4.58 3.40
N TRP A 361 19.75 -3.58 4.08
CA TRP A 361 19.15 -2.90 5.22
C TRP A 361 18.98 -1.42 4.88
N VAL A 362 17.83 -0.86 5.25
CA VAL A 362 17.53 0.56 5.05
C VAL A 362 17.24 1.21 6.41
N GLY A 363 17.82 2.38 6.67
CA GLY A 363 17.56 3.14 7.88
C GLY A 363 16.08 3.54 7.97
N THR A 364 15.48 3.49 9.15
CA THR A 364 14.06 3.84 9.33
C THR A 364 13.81 5.36 9.36
N GLN A 365 14.88 6.15 9.47
CA GLN A 365 14.81 7.62 9.44
C GLN A 365 15.57 8.16 8.23
N PRO A 366 15.12 9.31 7.69
CA PRO A 366 15.87 10.00 6.65
C PRO A 366 17.28 10.36 7.13
N ALA A 367 18.27 10.19 6.26
CA ALA A 367 19.61 10.68 6.49
C ALA A 367 19.57 12.21 6.63
N VAL A 368 20.20 12.75 7.68
CA VAL A 368 20.36 14.19 7.81
C VAL A 368 21.39 14.64 6.78
N THR A 369 20.93 15.16 5.65
CA THR A 369 21.81 15.84 4.70
C THR A 369 22.00 17.28 5.19
N GLU A 370 23.20 17.62 5.69
CA GLU A 370 23.54 19.01 5.91
C GLU A 370 23.48 19.77 4.58
N PRO A 371 22.92 20.99 4.53
CA PRO A 371 22.95 21.78 3.31
C PRO A 371 24.42 22.07 2.95
N ALA A 372 24.79 21.78 1.71
CA ALA A 372 26.07 22.24 1.16
C ALA A 372 26.11 23.77 1.28
N GLY A 373 27.04 24.27 2.09
CA GLY A 373 27.21 25.69 2.42
C GLY A 373 27.76 26.54 1.29
#